data_AF-A0A3E4JFQ7-F1
#
_entry.id   AF-A0A3E4JFQ7-F1
#
_cell.length_a   1.000
_cell.length_b   1.000
_cell.length_c   1.000
_cell.angle_alpha   90.00
_cell.angle_beta   90.00
_cell.angle_gamma   90.00
#
_symmetry.space_group_name_H-M   'P 1'
#
loop_
_entity.id
_entity.type
_entity.pdbx_description
1 polymer ?
#
loop_
_entity_poly.entity_id
_entity_poly.type
_entity_poly.pdbx_seq_one_letter_code
_entity_poly.pdbx_strand_id
1 'polypeptide(L)'
;MDEYPDSALLLLQDIAFPQILRGKERADYALLYTQACDKNYMTPVNDSLIRIAVDYYGASKSMDASLSYFYLGCVNWNKGSNVEAIYAFLKSLDVFPSHSENRLFMQIHIYLGECYNWEGLYQDAKEHYFLAYQEALHRNDTLCIIRCVD
;
A
#
# COMPACT_ATOMS: atom_id res chain seq x y z
N MET A 1 8.26 3.36 -11.05
CA MET A 1 8.41 2.81 -9.68
C MET A 1 8.18 1.30 -9.60
N ASP A 2 7.37 0.70 -10.47
CA ASP A 2 7.26 -0.77 -10.58
C ASP A 2 8.46 -1.43 -11.26
N GLU A 3 9.07 -0.78 -12.26
CA GLU A 3 10.16 -1.38 -13.04
C GLU A 3 11.55 -1.15 -12.42
N TYR A 4 11.81 0.06 -11.90
CA TYR A 4 13.12 0.47 -11.35
C TYR A 4 12.95 1.17 -10.00
N PRO A 5 12.54 0.43 -8.95
CA PRO A 5 12.29 1.01 -7.63
C PRO A 5 13.56 1.54 -6.96
N ASP A 6 14.71 0.92 -7.22
CA ASP A 6 16.04 1.33 -6.72
C ASP A 6 16.46 2.70 -7.26
N SER A 7 16.34 2.88 -8.57
CA SER A 7 16.65 4.13 -9.26
C SER A 7 15.68 5.24 -8.85
N ALA A 8 14.40 4.91 -8.66
CA ALA A 8 13.42 5.85 -8.14
C ALA A 8 13.77 6.30 -6.71
N LEU A 9 14.18 5.36 -5.85
CA LEU A 9 14.59 5.68 -4.48
C LEU A 9 15.80 6.61 -4.47
N LEU A 10 16.80 6.34 -5.31
CA LEU A 10 17.99 7.19 -5.43
C LEU A 10 17.62 8.63 -5.81
N LEU A 11 16.77 8.82 -6.82
CA LEU A 11 16.32 10.15 -7.24
C LEU A 11 15.56 10.90 -6.15
N LEU A 12 14.76 10.19 -5.35
CA LEU A 12 14.01 10.78 -4.25
C LEU A 12 14.92 11.12 -3.06
N GLN A 13 15.99 10.36 -2.84
CA GLN A 13 17.00 10.64 -1.82
C GLN A 13 17.89 11.84 -2.16
N ASP A 14 18.11 12.12 -3.45
CA ASP A 14 18.88 13.28 -3.92
C ASP A 14 18.20 14.64 -3.66
N ILE A 15 16.93 14.64 -3.25
CA ILE A 15 16.23 15.86 -2.84
C ILE A 15 16.78 16.29 -1.47
N ALA A 16 17.63 17.31 -1.46
CA ALA A 16 18.38 17.72 -0.26
C ALA A 16 17.52 18.21 0.92
N PHE A 17 16.36 18.84 0.64
CA PHE A 17 15.52 19.44 1.68
C PHE A 17 14.02 19.18 1.45
N PRO A 18 13.55 17.91 1.49
CA PRO A 18 12.16 17.58 1.18
C PRO A 18 11.14 18.24 2.13
N GLN A 19 11.58 18.65 3.33
CA GLN A 19 10.77 19.40 4.29
C GLN A 19 10.33 20.80 3.81
N ILE A 20 10.99 21.37 2.79
CA ILE A 20 10.59 22.68 2.23
C ILE A 20 9.44 22.55 1.24
N LEU A 21 9.22 21.35 0.68
CA LEU A 21 8.11 21.06 -0.22
C LEU A 21 6.79 21.34 0.51
N ARG A 22 5.77 21.77 -0.24
CA ARG A 22 4.46 22.12 0.32
C ARG A 22 3.32 21.57 -0.54
N GLY A 23 2.15 21.43 0.08
CA GLY A 23 0.95 20.95 -0.59
C GLY A 23 1.19 19.65 -1.34
N LYS A 24 0.79 19.63 -2.63
CA LYS A 24 0.89 18.44 -3.48
C LYS A 24 2.31 17.89 -3.59
N GLU A 25 3.32 18.74 -3.77
CA GLU A 25 4.71 18.27 -3.95
C GLU A 25 5.22 17.50 -2.74
N ARG A 26 4.86 17.96 -1.54
CA ARG A 26 5.23 17.27 -0.30
C ARG A 26 4.49 15.94 -0.14
N ALA A 27 3.22 15.91 -0.53
CA ALA A 27 2.42 14.70 -0.50
C ALA A 27 2.90 13.66 -1.53
N ASP A 28 3.23 14.11 -2.76
CA ASP A 28 3.84 13.29 -3.80
C ASP A 28 5.16 12.70 -3.32
N TYR A 29 6.04 13.55 -2.77
CA TYR A 29 7.31 13.08 -2.21
C TYR A 29 7.09 12.01 -1.13
N ALA A 30 6.21 12.28 -0.17
CA ALA A 30 5.92 11.35 0.92
C ALA A 30 5.41 9.99 0.41
N LEU A 31 4.48 10.01 -0.54
CA LEU A 31 3.90 8.81 -1.12
C LEU A 31 4.94 8.02 -1.93
N LEU A 32 5.61 8.69 -2.88
CA LEU A 32 6.58 8.07 -3.78
C LEU A 32 7.80 7.53 -3.01
N TYR A 33 8.29 8.28 -2.02
CA TYR A 33 9.42 7.85 -1.19
C TYR A 33 9.07 6.60 -0.38
N THR A 34 7.89 6.58 0.25
CA THR A 34 7.44 5.42 1.02
C THR A 34 7.26 4.21 0.11
N GLN A 35 6.65 4.39 -1.06
CA GLN A 35 6.48 3.32 -2.04
C GLN A 35 7.82 2.78 -2.56
N ALA A 36 8.79 3.66 -2.84
CA ALA A 36 10.11 3.25 -3.28
C ALA A 36 10.85 2.48 -2.18
N CYS A 37 10.74 2.91 -0.91
CA CYS A 37 11.30 2.18 0.22
C CYS A 37 10.68 0.78 0.35
N ASP A 38 9.35 0.68 0.26
CA ASP A 38 8.63 -0.59 0.39
C ASP A 38 9.05 -1.61 -0.68
N LYS A 39 9.14 -1.16 -1.93
CA LYS A 39 9.59 -2.00 -3.05
C LYS A 39 11.06 -2.40 -2.99
N ASN A 40 11.88 -1.69 -2.22
CA ASN A 40 13.26 -2.05 -1.95
C ASN A 40 13.44 -2.79 -0.62
N TYR A 41 12.35 -3.22 0.05
CA TYR A 41 12.38 -3.86 1.37
C TYR A 41 13.04 -3.00 2.45
N MET A 42 12.91 -1.68 2.31
CA MET A 42 13.45 -0.66 3.21
C MET A 42 12.33 0.14 3.89
N THR A 43 11.13 -0.43 4.02
CA THR A 43 9.96 0.26 4.57
C THR A 43 10.30 0.86 5.94
N PRO A 44 10.08 2.18 6.16
CA PRO A 44 10.38 2.82 7.43
C PRO A 44 9.53 2.25 8.58
N VAL A 45 10.08 2.27 9.80
CA VAL A 45 9.37 1.82 11.01
C VAL A 45 8.37 2.89 11.52
N ASN A 46 8.60 4.17 11.19
CA ASN A 46 7.69 5.25 11.57
C ASN A 46 6.77 5.63 10.39
N ASP A 47 5.55 6.04 10.72
CA ASP A 47 4.51 6.43 9.77
C ASP A 47 4.45 7.94 9.50
N SER A 48 5.38 8.72 10.07
CA SER A 48 5.37 10.19 10.01
C SER A 48 5.37 10.73 8.58
N LEU A 49 6.14 10.11 7.67
CA LEU A 49 6.23 10.57 6.30
C LEU A 49 4.94 10.23 5.53
N ILE A 50 4.52 8.97 5.55
CA ILE A 50 3.34 8.52 4.79
C ILE A 50 2.04 9.19 5.27
N ARG A 51 1.94 9.55 6.56
CA ARG A 51 0.82 10.35 7.09
C ARG A 51 0.64 11.68 6.36
N ILE A 52 1.71 12.30 5.86
CA ILE A 52 1.61 13.54 5.07
C ILE A 52 0.83 13.30 3.78
N ALA A 53 1.05 12.16 3.13
CA ALA A 53 0.30 11.79 1.93
C ALA A 53 -1.15 11.44 2.26
N VAL A 54 -1.39 10.71 3.36
CA VAL A 54 -2.75 10.40 3.85
C VAL A 54 -3.53 11.67 4.18
N ASP A 55 -2.93 12.62 4.89
CA ASP A 55 -3.57 13.89 5.26
C ASP A 55 -3.94 14.72 4.02
N TYR A 56 -3.12 14.66 2.97
CA TYR A 56 -3.34 15.43 1.74
C TYR A 56 -4.34 14.76 0.79
N TYR A 57 -4.22 13.44 0.56
CA TYR A 57 -5.02 12.71 -0.43
C TYR A 57 -6.24 11.99 0.15
N GLY A 58 -6.19 11.59 1.42
CA GLY A 58 -7.05 10.56 2.01
C GLY A 58 -8.55 10.88 2.10
N ALA A 59 -8.96 12.12 1.84
CA ALA A 59 -10.36 12.52 1.77
C ALA A 59 -11.00 12.30 0.38
N SER A 60 -10.19 11.99 -0.65
CA SER A 60 -10.66 11.79 -2.02
C SER A 60 -10.83 10.31 -2.35
N LYS A 61 -11.78 9.96 -3.23
CA LYS A 61 -11.83 8.64 -3.87
C LYS A 61 -10.89 8.63 -5.08
N SER A 62 -9.61 8.40 -4.82
CA SER A 62 -8.55 8.47 -5.84
C SER A 62 -7.51 7.37 -5.64
N MET A 63 -6.74 7.10 -6.69
CA MET A 63 -5.64 6.14 -6.59
C MET A 63 -4.56 6.61 -5.61
N ASP A 64 -4.27 7.92 -5.57
CA ASP A 64 -3.30 8.48 -4.63
C ASP A 64 -3.76 8.33 -3.18
N ALA A 65 -5.06 8.50 -2.90
CA ALA A 65 -5.63 8.25 -1.58
C ALA A 65 -5.49 6.77 -1.19
N SER A 66 -5.84 5.86 -2.11
CA SER A 66 -5.75 4.43 -1.89
C SER A 66 -4.32 3.97 -1.65
N LEU A 67 -3.36 4.42 -2.47
CA LEU A 67 -1.93 4.14 -2.28
C LEU A 67 -1.41 4.73 -0.96
N SER A 68 -1.84 5.92 -0.57
CA SER A 68 -1.43 6.55 0.69
C SER A 68 -1.84 5.70 1.90
N TYR A 69 -3.09 5.23 1.93
CA TYR A 69 -3.55 4.32 2.98
C TYR A 69 -2.92 2.94 2.89
N PHE A 70 -2.69 2.41 1.69
CA PHE A 70 -2.03 1.12 1.50
C PHE A 70 -0.62 1.14 2.11
N TYR A 71 0.20 2.13 1.76
CA TYR A 71 1.55 2.23 2.32
C TYR A 71 1.57 2.60 3.80
N LEU A 72 0.55 3.30 4.32
CA LEU A 72 0.37 3.44 5.77
C LEU A 72 0.15 2.06 6.42
N GLY A 73 -0.65 1.20 5.78
CA GLY A 73 -0.85 -0.19 6.18
C GLY A 73 0.47 -0.98 6.18
N CYS A 74 1.26 -0.89 5.11
CA CYS A 74 2.57 -1.56 5.03
C CYS A 74 3.52 -1.11 6.15
N VAL A 75 3.59 0.19 6.43
CA VAL A 75 4.41 0.72 7.54
C VAL A 75 3.92 0.19 8.89
N ASN A 76 2.60 0.15 9.11
CA ASN A 76 2.02 -0.37 10.35
C ASN A 76 2.24 -1.88 10.52
N TRP A 77 2.16 -2.63 9.43
CA TRP A 77 2.45 -4.06 9.41
C TRP A 77 3.92 -4.33 9.79
N ASN A 78 4.86 -3.62 9.17
CA ASN A 78 6.29 -3.80 9.43
C ASN A 78 6.71 -3.43 10.87
N LYS A 79 5.98 -2.54 11.55
CA LYS A 79 6.21 -2.24 12.97
C LYS A 79 5.51 -3.20 13.94
N GLY A 80 4.75 -4.19 13.44
CA GLY A 80 3.99 -5.15 14.25
C GLY A 80 2.68 -4.61 14.81
N SER A 81 2.16 -3.50 14.27
CA SER A 81 0.88 -2.89 14.66
C SER A 81 -0.23 -3.34 13.73
N ASN A 82 -0.62 -4.62 13.88
CA ASN A 82 -1.54 -5.29 12.97
C ASN A 82 -2.92 -4.64 12.90
N VAL A 83 -3.48 -4.20 14.03
CA VAL A 83 -4.79 -3.54 14.06
C VAL A 83 -4.79 -2.24 13.25
N GLU A 84 -3.74 -1.44 13.39
CA GLU A 84 -3.53 -0.21 12.62
C GLU A 84 -3.26 -0.50 11.14
N ALA A 85 -2.60 -1.63 10.83
CA ALA A 85 -2.40 -2.09 9.46
C ALA A 85 -3.73 -2.46 8.79
N ILE A 86 -4.54 -3.30 9.45
CA ILE A 86 -5.90 -3.68 8.98
C ILE A 86 -6.75 -2.43 8.75
N TYR A 87 -6.78 -1.50 9.71
CA TYR A 87 -7.55 -0.27 9.57
C TYR A 87 -7.11 0.54 8.33
N ALA A 88 -5.81 0.69 8.11
CA ALA A 88 -5.28 1.42 6.96
C ALA A 88 -5.58 0.70 5.64
N PHE A 89 -5.45 -0.63 5.57
CA PHE A 89 -5.79 -1.39 4.38
C PHE A 89 -7.29 -1.35 4.05
N LEU A 90 -8.17 -1.44 5.05
CA LEU A 90 -9.61 -1.24 4.86
C LEU A 90 -9.93 0.17 4.34
N LYS A 91 -9.24 1.20 4.85
CA LYS A 91 -9.37 2.56 4.33
C LYS A 91 -8.88 2.69 2.89
N SER A 92 -7.83 1.97 2.53
CA SER A 92 -7.32 1.91 1.16
C SER A 92 -8.38 1.35 0.20
N LEU A 93 -9.12 0.31 0.59
CA LEU A 93 -10.27 -0.22 -0.19
C LEU A 93 -11.43 0.79 -0.28
N ASP A 94 -11.79 1.44 0.83
CA ASP A 94 -12.92 2.40 0.90
C ASP A 94 -12.76 3.58 -0.09
N VAL A 95 -11.53 4.06 -0.25
CA VAL A 95 -11.20 5.16 -1.18
C VAL A 95 -10.73 4.69 -2.55
N PHE A 96 -10.62 3.38 -2.77
CA PHE A 96 -10.21 2.82 -4.06
C PHE A 96 -11.20 3.23 -5.17
N PRO A 97 -10.74 3.78 -6.31
CA PRO A 97 -11.65 4.23 -7.36
C PRO A 97 -12.49 3.08 -7.94
N SER A 98 -13.80 3.25 -7.98
CA SER A 98 -14.71 2.30 -8.61
C SER A 98 -14.34 2.06 -10.07
N HIS A 99 -14.45 0.81 -10.53
CA HIS A 99 -14.07 0.39 -11.88
C HIS A 99 -12.58 0.51 -12.22
N SER A 100 -11.70 0.74 -11.25
CA SER A 100 -10.25 0.69 -11.50
C SER A 100 -9.77 -0.76 -11.56
N GLU A 101 -9.19 -1.14 -12.69
CA GLU A 101 -8.49 -2.42 -12.86
C GLU A 101 -7.02 -2.32 -12.40
N ASN A 102 -6.76 -1.69 -11.26
CA ASN A 102 -5.40 -1.55 -10.74
C ASN A 102 -5.02 -2.77 -9.87
N ARG A 103 -3.79 -3.28 -10.04
CA ARG A 103 -3.24 -4.39 -9.25
C ARG A 103 -3.25 -4.14 -7.74
N LEU A 104 -3.28 -2.88 -7.32
CA LEU A 104 -3.37 -2.49 -5.92
C LEU A 104 -4.57 -3.14 -5.22
N PHE A 105 -5.71 -3.35 -5.90
CA PHE A 105 -6.86 -4.04 -5.33
C PHE A 105 -6.49 -5.42 -4.77
N MET A 106 -5.80 -6.23 -5.57
CA MET A 106 -5.34 -7.56 -5.16
C MET A 106 -4.30 -7.47 -4.04
N GLN A 107 -3.39 -6.49 -4.10
CA GLN A 107 -2.38 -6.30 -3.05
C GLN A 107 -3.01 -5.97 -1.71
N ILE A 108 -4.00 -5.06 -1.68
CA ILE A 108 -4.69 -4.72 -0.44
C ILE A 108 -5.36 -5.96 0.17
N HIS A 109 -6.02 -6.78 -0.67
CA HIS A 109 -6.65 -8.01 -0.22
C HIS A 109 -5.65 -9.05 0.29
N ILE A 110 -4.51 -9.24 -0.37
CA ILE A 110 -3.45 -10.13 0.13
C ILE A 110 -2.98 -9.67 1.52
N TYR A 111 -2.66 -8.39 1.67
CA TYR A 111 -2.18 -7.86 2.96
C TYR A 111 -3.25 -7.92 4.07
N LEU A 112 -4.53 -7.73 3.75
CA LEU A 112 -5.62 -7.99 4.70
C LEU A 112 -5.66 -9.46 5.10
N GLY A 113 -5.52 -10.37 4.13
CA GLY A 113 -5.40 -11.81 4.36
C GLY A 113 -4.29 -12.14 5.36
N GLU A 114 -3.09 -11.62 5.13
CA GLU A 114 -1.94 -11.79 6.02
C GLU A 114 -2.22 -11.29 7.44
N CYS A 115 -2.77 -10.07 7.55
CA CYS A 115 -3.08 -9.48 8.85
C CYS A 115 -4.10 -10.31 9.62
N TYR A 116 -5.20 -10.72 8.96
CA TYR A 116 -6.23 -11.53 9.61
C TYR A 116 -5.72 -12.92 9.99
N ASN A 117 -4.88 -13.52 9.16
CA ASN A 117 -4.25 -14.81 9.48
C ASN A 117 -3.40 -14.70 10.75
N TRP A 118 -2.62 -13.62 10.87
CA TRP A 118 -1.79 -13.36 12.04
C TRP A 118 -2.62 -13.14 13.32
N GLU A 119 -3.78 -12.50 13.20
CA GLU A 119 -4.74 -12.32 14.31
C GLU A 119 -5.60 -13.58 14.60
N GLY A 120 -5.39 -14.68 13.87
CA GLY A 120 -6.16 -15.92 14.03
C GLY A 120 -7.57 -15.89 13.42
N LEU A 121 -7.89 -14.88 12.62
CA LEU A 121 -9.14 -14.67 11.92
C LEU A 121 -9.13 -15.36 10.55
N TYR A 122 -8.95 -16.68 10.56
CA TYR A 122 -8.68 -17.48 9.36
C TYR A 122 -9.80 -17.45 8.31
N GLN A 123 -11.04 -17.25 8.73
CA GLN A 123 -12.16 -17.20 7.79
C GLN A 123 -12.16 -15.89 7.00
N ASP A 124 -11.95 -14.76 7.67
CA ASP A 124 -11.81 -13.44 7.04
C ASP A 124 -10.56 -13.40 6.14
N ALA A 125 -9.47 -14.01 6.58
CA ALA A 125 -8.25 -14.14 5.77
C ALA A 125 -8.52 -14.86 4.44
N LYS A 126 -9.19 -16.02 4.49
CA LYS A 126 -9.56 -16.80 3.30
C LYS A 126 -10.45 -16.03 2.34
N GLU A 127 -11.40 -15.25 2.85
CA GLU A 127 -12.26 -14.42 2.02
C GLU A 127 -11.44 -13.40 1.22
N HIS A 128 -10.49 -12.72 1.87
CA HIS A 128 -9.65 -11.76 1.19
C HIS A 128 -8.67 -12.40 0.18
N TYR A 129 -8.04 -13.53 0.50
CA TYR A 129 -7.23 -14.26 -0.47
C TYR A 129 -8.06 -14.72 -1.69
N PHE A 130 -9.30 -15.16 -1.45
CA PHE A 130 -10.20 -15.57 -2.53
C PHE A 130 -10.56 -14.39 -3.46
N LEU A 131 -10.85 -13.21 -2.91
CA LEU A 131 -11.11 -12.00 -3.69
C LEU A 131 -9.90 -11.60 -4.55
N ALA A 132 -8.69 -11.63 -3.98
CA ALA A 132 -7.46 -11.36 -4.73
C ALA A 132 -7.25 -12.39 -5.85
N TYR A 133 -7.48 -13.68 -5.57
CA TYR A 133 -7.36 -14.77 -6.54
C TYR A 133 -8.33 -14.64 -7.72
N GLN A 134 -9.60 -14.30 -7.46
CA GLN A 134 -10.60 -14.11 -8.51
C GLN A 134 -10.21 -12.98 -9.48
N GLU A 135 -9.74 -11.85 -8.94
CA GLU A 135 -9.27 -10.73 -9.75
C GLU A 135 -7.99 -11.12 -10.52
N ALA A 136 -7.08 -11.87 -9.89
CA ALA A 136 -5.86 -12.32 -10.56
C ALA A 136 -6.16 -13.24 -11.76
N LEU A 137 -7.15 -14.14 -11.64
CA LEU A 137 -7.64 -14.96 -12.75
C LEU A 137 -8.21 -14.12 -13.87
N HIS A 138 -9.07 -13.14 -13.56
CA HIS A 138 -9.66 -12.24 -14.55
C HIS A 138 -8.57 -11.50 -15.36
N ARG A 139 -7.46 -11.15 -14.72
CA ARG A 139 -6.34 -10.41 -15.30
C ARG A 139 -5.26 -11.28 -15.96
N ASN A 140 -5.33 -12.61 -15.82
CA ASN A 140 -4.23 -13.53 -16.13
C ASN A 140 -2.91 -13.20 -15.39
N ASP A 141 -3.00 -12.73 -14.14
CA ASP A 141 -1.85 -12.36 -13.31
C ASP A 141 -1.30 -13.56 -12.54
N THR A 142 -0.43 -14.33 -13.21
CA THR A 142 0.16 -15.57 -12.67
C THR A 142 0.97 -15.38 -11.39
N LEU A 143 1.62 -14.23 -11.21
CA LEU A 143 2.39 -13.93 -9.99
C LEU A 143 1.46 -13.75 -8.79
N CYS A 144 0.36 -13.02 -8.98
CA CYS A 144 -0.61 -12.81 -7.92
C CYS A 144 -1.36 -14.10 -7.55
N ILE A 145 -1.63 -14.96 -8.53
CA ILE A 145 -2.24 -16.28 -8.30
C ILE A 145 -1.42 -17.10 -7.30
N ILE A 146 -0.09 -17.18 -7.50
CA ILE A 146 0.80 -17.96 -6.62
C ILE A 146 0.71 -17.42 -5.18
N ARG A 147 0.79 -16.10 -5.01
CA ARG A 147 0.72 -15.44 -3.70
C ARG A 147 -0.59 -15.63 -2.93
N CYS A 148 -1.67 -16.02 -3.59
CA CYS A 148 -2.97 -16.24 -2.91
C CYS A 148 -3.15 -17.68 -2.42
N VAL A 149 -2.26 -18.61 -2.81
CA VAL A 149 -2.43 -20.06 -2.61
C VAL A 149 -1.33 -20.65 -1.72
N ASP A 150 -0.19 -19.96 -1.57
CA ASP A 150 0.89 -20.29 -0.64
C ASP A 150 0.55 -19.89 0.81
#